data_AF-A0A830D775-F1
#
_entry.id   AF-A0A830D775-F1
#
_cell.length_a   1.000
_cell.length_b   1.000
_cell.length_c   1.000
_cell.angle_alpha   90.00
_cell.angle_beta   90.00
_cell.angle_gamma   90.00
#
_symmetry.space_group_name_H-M   'P 1'
#
loop_
_entity.id
_entity.type
_entity.pdbx_description
1 polymer ?
#
loop_
_entity_poly.entity_id
_entity_poly.type
_entity_poly.pdbx_seq_one_letter_code
_entity_poly.pdbx_strand_id
1 'polypeptide(L)'
;MIKDILMNKEGVFLKMDMDDYVKKLLGEALITNEGEKWVKIWKLANRTFHVESLKSMVPEMSSSVAMMLERWKDYEGKEIDVFKELGMLTAEVISRTAFMSSYLEGKHVFEMVAKLTAITVRSVYYVKILGIKSS
;
A
#
# COMPACT_ATOMS: atom_id res chain seq x y z
N MET A 1 27.03 -3.75 4.19
CA MET A 1 26.31 -2.86 5.13
C MET A 1 24.81 -2.79 4.86
N ILE A 2 24.29 -2.08 3.84
CA ILE A 2 22.82 -1.97 3.63
C ILE A 2 22.15 -3.34 3.41
N LYS A 3 22.76 -4.20 2.59
CA LYS A 3 22.28 -5.57 2.35
C LYS A 3 22.18 -6.37 3.66
N ASP A 4 23.15 -6.23 4.55
CA ASP A 4 23.20 -7.00 5.80
C ASP A 4 22.12 -6.51 6.78
N ILE A 5 21.88 -5.20 6.82
CA ILE A 5 20.77 -4.58 7.57
C ILE A 5 19.42 -5.08 7.04
N LEU A 6 19.21 -5.06 5.72
CA LEU A 6 17.93 -5.46 5.11
C LEU A 6 17.67 -6.97 5.19
N MET A 7 18.71 -7.80 5.13
CA MET A 7 18.57 -9.25 5.28
C MET A 7 18.33 -9.67 6.72
N ASN A 8 18.80 -8.87 7.69
CA ASN A 8 18.57 -9.03 9.12
C ASN A 8 18.66 -10.50 9.60
N LYS A 9 19.67 -11.24 9.13
CA LYS A 9 19.76 -12.71 9.36
C LYS A 9 19.85 -13.08 10.84
N GLU A 10 20.40 -12.19 11.65
CA GLU A 10 20.60 -12.35 13.08
C GLU A 10 19.45 -11.76 13.91
N GLY A 11 18.45 -11.13 13.26
CA GLY A 11 17.30 -10.53 13.92
C GLY A 11 17.59 -9.24 14.72
N VAL A 12 18.81 -8.71 14.62
CA VAL A 12 19.30 -7.57 15.42
C VAL A 12 18.74 -6.23 14.94
N PHE A 13 18.31 -6.14 13.69
CA PHE A 13 17.72 -4.93 13.09
C PHE A 13 16.18 -5.01 13.09
N LEU A 14 15.56 -4.52 14.16
CA LEU A 14 14.10 -4.41 14.22
C LEU A 14 13.60 -3.32 13.26
N LYS A 15 12.38 -3.48 12.72
CA LYS A 15 11.72 -2.34 12.07
C LYS A 15 11.56 -1.21 13.08
N MET A 16 11.42 -0.02 12.51
CA MET A 16 11.02 1.15 13.27
C MET A 16 9.81 0.79 14.14
N ASP A 17 9.89 1.02 15.45
CA ASP A 17 8.74 0.81 16.31
C ASP A 17 7.62 1.73 15.83
N MET A 18 6.58 1.08 15.32
CA MET A 18 5.42 1.78 14.78
C MET A 18 4.58 2.23 15.95
N ASP A 19 4.33 3.53 16.00
CA ASP A 19 3.48 4.19 16.98
C ASP A 19 2.12 3.47 17.11
N ASP A 20 1.56 3.46 18.33
CA ASP A 20 0.29 2.81 18.66
C ASP A 20 -0.86 3.25 17.73
N TYR A 21 -0.86 4.51 17.25
CA TYR A 21 -1.84 4.97 16.27
C TYR A 21 -1.74 4.24 14.93
N VAL A 22 -0.52 3.88 14.50
CA VAL A 22 -0.33 3.13 13.24
C VAL A 22 -0.77 1.67 13.42
N LYS A 23 -0.48 1.07 14.57
CA LYS A 23 -0.97 -0.28 14.92
C LYS A 23 -2.51 -0.31 15.01
N LYS A 24 -3.14 0.74 15.54
CA LYS A 24 -4.62 0.88 15.57
C LYS A 24 -5.24 0.97 14.18
N LEU A 25 -4.60 1.66 13.24
CA LEU A 25 -5.12 1.79 11.88
C LEU A 25 -4.90 0.52 11.05
N LEU A 26 -3.68 -0.02 11.05
CA LEU A 26 -3.28 -1.09 10.15
C LEU A 26 -3.41 -2.49 10.77
N GLY A 27 -3.64 -2.56 12.08
CA GLY A 27 -3.69 -3.81 12.82
C GLY A 27 -2.37 -4.56 12.78
N GLU A 28 -2.48 -5.89 12.83
CA GLU A 28 -1.39 -6.84 12.66
C GLU A 28 -1.05 -7.01 11.16
N ALA A 29 -0.34 -6.05 10.58
CA ALA A 29 0.06 -6.02 9.18
C ALA A 29 1.56 -6.32 8.99
N LEU A 30 1.99 -6.50 7.74
CA LEU A 30 3.41 -6.73 7.40
C LEU A 30 4.34 -5.62 7.90
N ILE A 31 3.87 -4.38 7.95
CA ILE A 31 4.69 -3.25 8.36
C ILE A 31 4.67 -2.99 9.88
N THR A 32 3.70 -3.53 10.60
CA THR A 32 3.55 -3.35 12.06
C THR A 32 4.00 -4.57 12.86
N ASN A 33 4.12 -5.74 12.23
CA ASN A 33 4.53 -6.98 12.88
C ASN A 33 6.01 -7.31 12.69
N GLU A 34 6.53 -8.05 13.68
CA GLU A 34 7.86 -8.66 13.70
C GLU A 34 7.79 -10.16 14.01
N GLY A 35 8.94 -10.84 13.85
CA GLY A 35 9.13 -12.23 14.27
C GLY A 35 8.12 -13.20 13.65
N GLU A 36 7.58 -14.12 14.45
CA GLU A 36 6.68 -15.17 13.96
C GLU A 36 5.39 -14.63 13.33
N LYS A 37 4.82 -13.55 13.88
CA LYS A 37 3.60 -12.93 13.32
C LYS A 37 3.87 -12.38 11.93
N TRP A 38 5.02 -11.71 11.73
CA TRP A 38 5.43 -11.25 10.43
C TRP A 38 5.65 -12.41 9.45
N VAL A 39 6.36 -13.47 9.87
CA VAL A 39 6.63 -14.65 9.03
C VAL A 39 5.33 -15.31 8.57
N LYS A 40 4.31 -15.40 9.43
CA LYS A 40 2.99 -15.97 9.08
C LYS A 40 2.30 -15.16 7.98
N ILE A 41 2.20 -13.83 8.15
CA ILE A 41 1.56 -12.96 7.16
C ILE A 41 2.36 -12.90 5.86
N TRP A 42 3.69 -12.85 5.94
CA TRP A 42 4.56 -12.84 4.77
C TRP A 42 4.46 -14.12 3.96
N LYS A 43 4.42 -15.29 4.61
CA LYS A 43 4.18 -16.57 3.93
C LYS A 43 2.84 -16.60 3.21
N LEU A 44 1.79 -15.99 3.77
CA LEU A 44 0.49 -15.88 3.11
C LEU A 44 0.57 -14.97 1.88
N ALA A 45 1.15 -13.77 2.03
CA ALA A 45 1.32 -12.81 0.94
C ALA A 45 2.13 -13.39 -0.22
N ASN A 46 3.27 -14.05 0.06
CA ASN A 46 4.11 -14.65 -0.97
C ASN A 46 3.41 -15.77 -1.75
N ARG A 47 2.46 -16.50 -1.13
CA ARG A 47 1.63 -17.45 -1.88
C ARG A 47 0.69 -16.74 -2.83
N THR A 48 0.16 -15.57 -2.47
CA THR A 48 -0.71 -14.80 -3.37
C THR A 48 0.07 -14.11 -4.50
N PHE A 49 1.33 -13.72 -4.25
CA PHE A 49 2.19 -13.03 -5.23
C PHE A 49 3.26 -13.93 -5.87
N HIS A 50 2.99 -15.23 -6.01
CA HIS A 50 3.87 -16.12 -6.78
C HIS A 50 3.73 -15.89 -8.29
N VAL A 51 4.71 -16.36 -9.06
CA VAL A 51 4.85 -16.05 -10.50
C VAL A 51 3.59 -16.38 -11.30
N GLU A 52 2.94 -17.51 -11.05
CA GLU A 52 1.73 -17.92 -11.76
C GLU A 52 0.54 -17.00 -11.42
N SER A 53 0.38 -16.60 -10.15
CA SER A 53 -0.59 -15.57 -9.78
C SER A 53 -0.28 -14.24 -10.46
N LEU A 54 0.98 -13.80 -10.51
CA LEU A 54 1.35 -12.55 -11.20
C LEU A 54 1.03 -12.61 -12.70
N LYS A 55 1.31 -13.72 -13.37
CA LYS A 55 0.95 -13.92 -14.79
C LYS A 55 -0.56 -13.76 -15.01
N SER A 56 -1.37 -14.24 -14.08
CA SER A 56 -2.84 -14.12 -14.15
C SER A 56 -3.33 -12.68 -13.97
N MET A 57 -2.54 -11.79 -13.36
CA MET A 57 -2.88 -10.39 -13.15
C MET A 57 -2.56 -9.50 -14.37
N VAL A 58 -1.63 -9.92 -15.23
CA VAL A 58 -1.17 -9.13 -16.40
C VAL A 58 -2.32 -8.70 -17.33
N PRO A 59 -3.31 -9.56 -17.67
CA PRO A 59 -4.43 -9.14 -18.51
C PRO A 59 -5.25 -7.99 -17.90
N GLU A 60 -5.54 -8.06 -16.59
CA GLU A 60 -6.29 -7.01 -15.88
C GLU A 60 -5.49 -5.70 -15.78
N MET A 61 -4.17 -5.80 -15.59
CA MET A 61 -3.27 -4.64 -15.64
C MET A 61 -3.29 -3.97 -17.02
N SER A 62 -3.16 -4.75 -18.08
CA SER A 62 -3.20 -4.26 -19.46
C SER A 62 -4.54 -3.61 -19.80
N SER A 63 -5.64 -4.23 -19.37
CA SER A 63 -6.99 -3.70 -19.55
C SER A 63 -7.17 -2.35 -18.85
N SER A 64 -6.65 -2.24 -17.62
CA SER A 64 -6.70 -0.99 -16.84
C SER A 64 -5.93 0.16 -17.50
N VAL A 65 -4.74 -0.13 -18.06
CA VAL A 65 -3.96 0.83 -18.85
C VAL A 65 -4.70 1.24 -20.12
N ALA A 66 -5.28 0.27 -20.85
CA ALA A 66 -6.06 0.56 -22.06
C ALA A 66 -7.26 1.47 -21.76
N MET A 67 -7.99 1.22 -20.68
CA MET A 67 -9.09 2.08 -20.23
C MET A 67 -8.64 3.50 -19.88
N MET A 68 -7.47 3.65 -19.24
CA MET A 68 -6.90 4.97 -18.97
C MET A 68 -6.56 5.72 -20.26
N LEU A 69 -5.87 5.06 -21.19
CA LEU A 69 -5.51 5.64 -22.49
C LEU A 69 -6.73 6.02 -23.32
N GLU A 70 -7.82 5.25 -23.23
CA GLU A 70 -9.08 5.60 -23.89
C GLU A 70 -9.65 6.91 -23.35
N ARG A 71 -9.70 7.09 -22.02
CA ARG A 71 -10.13 8.36 -21.39
C ARG A 71 -9.22 9.52 -21.75
N TRP A 72 -7.93 9.27 -21.94
CA TRP A 72 -6.97 10.32 -22.30
C TRP A 72 -7.25 10.96 -23.66
N LYS A 73 -7.95 10.26 -24.57
CA LYS A 73 -8.39 10.84 -25.85
C LYS A 73 -9.29 12.06 -25.66
N ASP A 74 -10.09 12.10 -24.59
CA ASP A 74 -10.97 13.24 -24.27
C ASP A 74 -10.20 14.50 -23.77
N TYR A 75 -8.91 14.34 -23.50
CA TYR A 75 -7.99 15.39 -23.07
C TYR A 75 -7.12 15.92 -24.21
N GLU A 76 -7.37 15.55 -25.47
CA GLU A 76 -6.62 16.09 -26.59
C GLU A 76 -6.62 17.63 -26.59
N GLY A 77 -5.42 18.22 -26.61
CA GLY A 77 -5.22 19.67 -26.52
C GLY A 77 -5.39 20.28 -25.13
N LYS A 78 -5.54 19.48 -24.07
CA LYS A 78 -5.66 19.92 -22.67
C LYS A 78 -4.50 19.42 -21.82
N GLU A 79 -4.14 20.20 -20.79
CA GLU A 79 -3.20 19.74 -19.77
C GLU A 79 -3.84 18.64 -18.91
N ILE A 80 -3.04 17.63 -18.56
CA ILE A 80 -3.44 16.53 -17.67
C ILE A 80 -2.51 16.42 -16.47
N ASP A 81 -3.08 16.13 -15.31
CA ASP A 81 -2.31 15.78 -14.12
C ASP A 81 -1.95 14.28 -14.17
N VAL A 82 -0.78 13.98 -14.74
CA VAL A 82 -0.29 12.60 -14.91
C VAL A 82 -0.11 11.91 -13.55
N PHE A 83 0.26 12.62 -12.49
CA PHE A 83 0.43 12.04 -11.17
C PHE A 83 -0.90 11.52 -10.63
N LYS A 84 -1.96 12.31 -10.77
CA LYS A 84 -3.33 11.90 -10.39
C LYS A 84 -3.83 10.73 -11.25
N GLU A 85 -3.60 10.76 -12.56
CA GLU A 85 -4.01 9.68 -13.47
C GLU A 85 -3.31 8.35 -13.13
N LEU A 86 -2.00 8.37 -12.87
CA LEU A 86 -1.26 7.17 -12.46
C LEU A 86 -1.69 6.66 -11.08
N GLY A 87 -2.07 7.56 -10.17
CA GLY A 87 -2.67 7.20 -8.89
C GLY A 87 -4.00 6.44 -9.08
N MET A 88 -4.87 6.93 -9.96
CA MET A 88 -6.14 6.26 -10.29
C MET A 88 -5.91 4.93 -11.01
N LEU A 89 -4.95 4.86 -11.93
CA LEU A 89 -4.56 3.61 -12.58
C LEU A 89 -4.09 2.57 -11.56
N THR A 90 -3.25 2.96 -10.60
CA THR A 90 -2.76 2.04 -9.56
C THR A 90 -3.90 1.51 -8.69
N ALA A 91 -4.87 2.37 -8.34
CA ALA A 91 -6.05 1.96 -7.60
C ALA A 91 -6.95 1.02 -8.40
N GLU A 92 -7.16 1.27 -9.70
CA GLU A 92 -7.92 0.37 -10.59
C GLU A 92 -7.25 -1.00 -10.72
N VAL A 93 -5.93 -1.02 -10.96
CA VAL A 93 -5.15 -2.25 -11.05
C VAL A 93 -5.30 -3.09 -9.79
N ILE A 94 -5.07 -2.51 -8.61
CA ILE A 94 -5.15 -3.29 -7.37
C ILE A 94 -6.57 -3.77 -7.07
N SER A 95 -7.59 -2.95 -7.36
CA SER A 95 -9.00 -3.36 -7.25
C SER A 95 -9.31 -4.58 -8.10
N ARG A 96 -8.85 -4.62 -9.36
CA ARG A 96 -9.10 -5.75 -10.25
C ARG A 96 -8.29 -6.97 -9.88
N THR A 97 -7.00 -6.81 -9.59
CA THR A 97 -6.08 -7.93 -9.44
C THR A 97 -6.11 -8.55 -8.05
N ALA A 98 -6.28 -7.75 -7.00
CA ALA A 98 -6.27 -8.25 -5.62
C ALA A 98 -7.67 -8.47 -5.04
N PHE A 99 -8.65 -7.67 -5.49
CA PHE A 99 -10.01 -7.69 -4.94
C PHE A 99 -11.09 -8.13 -5.93
N MET A 100 -10.74 -8.41 -7.19
CA MET A 100 -11.68 -8.79 -8.26
C MET A 100 -12.87 -7.83 -8.38
N SER A 101 -12.61 -6.54 -8.18
CA SER A 101 -13.58 -5.44 -8.18
C SER A 101 -13.09 -4.33 -9.12
N SER A 102 -13.57 -3.10 -8.95
CA SER A 102 -13.12 -1.91 -9.68
C SER A 102 -12.76 -0.79 -8.71
N TYR A 103 -12.00 0.21 -9.17
CA TYR A 103 -11.77 1.42 -8.40
C TYR A 103 -13.08 2.12 -8.05
N LEU A 104 -14.06 2.12 -8.97
CA LEU A 104 -15.33 2.80 -8.75
C LEU A 104 -16.11 2.20 -7.57
N GLU A 105 -16.19 0.86 -7.51
CA GLU A 105 -16.82 0.13 -6.40
C GLU A 105 -16.05 0.31 -5.09
N GLY A 106 -14.71 0.31 -5.15
CA GLY A 106 -13.83 0.45 -4.00
C GLY A 106 -13.54 1.89 -3.55
N LYS A 107 -14.03 2.90 -4.29
CA LYS A 107 -13.61 4.31 -4.14
C LYS A 107 -13.75 4.81 -2.71
N HIS A 108 -14.87 4.49 -2.06
CA HIS A 108 -15.13 4.89 -0.68
C HIS A 108 -14.08 4.32 0.30
N VAL A 109 -13.62 3.08 0.08
CA VAL A 109 -12.58 2.45 0.89
C VAL A 109 -11.25 3.18 0.72
N PHE A 110 -10.83 3.47 -0.52
CA PHE A 110 -9.62 4.24 -0.77
C PHE A 110 -9.65 5.61 -0.10
N GLU A 111 -10.77 6.33 -0.20
CA GLU A 111 -10.95 7.63 0.44
C GLU A 111 -10.88 7.54 1.98
N MET A 112 -11.49 6.50 2.58
CA MET A 112 -11.40 6.27 4.01
C MET A 112 -9.96 5.96 4.46
N VAL A 113 -9.26 5.07 3.76
CA VAL A 113 -7.86 4.75 4.06
C VAL A 113 -6.98 5.99 3.96
N ALA A 114 -7.16 6.82 2.93
CA ALA A 114 -6.43 8.07 2.78
C ALA A 114 -6.68 9.04 3.94
N LYS A 115 -7.95 9.22 4.34
CA LYS A 115 -8.33 10.07 5.48
C LYS A 115 -7.74 9.57 6.80
N LEU A 116 -7.88 8.28 7.08
CA LEU A 116 -7.37 7.69 8.32
C LEU A 116 -5.83 7.74 8.37
N THR A 117 -5.17 7.54 7.22
CA THR A 117 -3.71 7.67 7.11
C THR A 117 -3.27 9.10 7.43
N ALA A 118 -3.94 10.12 6.86
CA ALA A 118 -3.61 11.52 7.14
C ALA A 118 -3.78 11.88 8.64
N ILE A 119 -4.85 11.40 9.27
CA ILE A 119 -5.07 11.57 10.72
C ILE A 119 -3.97 10.88 11.52
N THR A 120 -3.68 9.62 11.20
CA THR A 120 -2.66 8.83 11.90
C THR A 120 -1.29 9.48 11.82
N VAL A 121 -0.89 9.92 10.62
CA VAL A 121 0.38 10.62 10.40
C VAL A 121 0.46 11.89 11.25
N ARG A 122 -0.62 12.69 11.30
CA ARG A 122 -0.68 13.90 12.13
C ARG A 122 -0.52 13.57 13.61
N SER A 123 -1.21 12.54 14.11
CA SER A 123 -1.13 12.12 15.52
C SER A 123 0.29 11.69 15.90
N VAL A 124 0.96 10.91 15.04
CA VAL A 124 2.35 10.48 15.25
C VAL A 124 3.30 11.68 15.35
N TYR A 125 3.16 12.68 14.47
CA TYR A 125 4.01 13.87 14.53
C TYR A 125 3.68 14.78 15.72
N TYR A 126 2.40 14.92 16.08
CA TYR A 126 1.99 15.73 17.22
C TYR A 126 2.55 15.19 18.55
N VAL A 127 2.48 13.87 18.76
CA VAL A 127 3.06 13.21 19.95
C VAL A 127 4.59 13.35 19.98
N LYS A 128 5.26 13.18 18.83
CA LYS A 128 6.73 13.35 18.73
C LYS A 128 7.19 14.76 19.09
N ILE A 129 6.43 15.79 18.71
CA ILE A 129 6.76 17.19 19.01
C ILE A 129 6.57 17.51 20.50
N LEU A 130 5.57 16.91 21.16
CA LEU A 130 5.28 17.16 22.58
C LEU A 130 6.16 16.36 23.56
N GLY A 131 7.09 15.53 23.08
CA GLY A 131 8.10 14.89 23.94
C GLY A 131 7.57 13.86 24.94
N ILE A 132 6.32 13.41 24.80
CA ILE A 132 5.77 12.33 25.64
C ILE A 132 6.37 11.01 25.14
N LYS A 133 7.53 10.63 25.70
CA LYS A 133 8.10 9.30 25.55
C LYS A 133 7.11 8.29 26.17
N SER A 134 6.49 7.44 25.36
CA SER A 134 5.84 6.24 25.91
C SER A 134 6.93 5.25 26.31
N SER A 135 7.01 5.01 27.62
CA SER A 135 7.74 3.88 28.23
C SER A 135 7.25 2.54 27.72
#